data_AF-A0A963RRC3-F1
#
_entry.id   AF-A0A963RRC3-F1
#
_cell.length_a   1.000
_cell.length_b   1.000
_cell.length_c   1.000
_cell.angle_alpha   90.00
_cell.angle_beta   90.00
_cell.angle_gamma   90.00
#
_symmetry.space_group_name_H-M   'P 1'
#
loop_
_entity.id
_entity.type
_entity.pdbx_description
1 polymer ?
#
loop_
_entity_poly.entity_id
_entity_poly.type
_entity_poly.pdbx_seq_one_letter_code
_entity_poly.pdbx_strand_id
1 'polypeptide(L)'
;MNRSSTDPPVIRPAVRQRSVGAAFWGMTRRVTVMAACVDVLLLVLFLAFDQPLLGWLNLVSITMYMLAYLALKRRRNALALALIWAEVVAHVALGTLMVGWESGFHYYLLMFIPAVAVGARGWMLAAELGALMGVYLGLHHWVVGHGALNPMQPLGLEL
;
A
#
# COMPACT_ATOMS: atom_id res chain seq x y z
N MET A 1 33.20 -56.48 8.18
CA MET A 1 32.94 -55.47 7.13
C MET A 1 31.65 -54.73 7.50
N ASN A 2 31.74 -53.72 8.37
CA ASN A 2 30.58 -53.02 8.95
C ASN A 2 30.51 -51.61 8.35
N ARG A 3 29.47 -51.31 7.57
CA ARG A 3 29.25 -49.98 6.98
C ARG A 3 28.62 -49.09 8.05
N SER A 4 29.43 -48.23 8.68
CA SER A 4 28.93 -47.13 9.51
C SER A 4 28.20 -46.14 8.62
N SER A 5 26.90 -46.01 8.83
CA SER A 5 26.02 -45.06 8.17
C SER A 5 26.43 -43.63 8.50
N THR A 6 27.13 -42.98 7.58
CA THR A 6 27.41 -41.54 7.60
C THR A 6 26.52 -40.85 6.57
N ASP A 7 25.21 -40.90 6.77
CA ASP A 7 24.31 -40.03 6.01
C ASP A 7 24.11 -38.73 6.81
N PRO A 8 24.45 -37.55 6.25
CA PRO A 8 24.16 -36.29 6.94
C PRO A 8 22.65 -36.05 7.03
N PRO A 9 22.16 -35.41 8.10
CA PRO A 9 20.73 -35.13 8.25
C PRO A 9 20.25 -34.20 7.13
N VAL A 10 19.30 -34.69 6.32
CA VAL A 10 18.62 -33.90 5.29
C VAL A 10 17.74 -32.85 5.98
N ILE A 11 18.25 -31.62 6.11
CA ILE A 11 17.46 -30.48 6.60
C ILE A 11 16.38 -30.17 5.56
N ARG A 12 15.13 -30.56 5.85
CA ARG A 12 13.99 -30.33 4.95
C ARG A 12 13.58 -28.85 4.98
N PRO A 13 13.72 -28.08 3.87
CA PRO A 13 13.44 -26.64 3.85
C PRO A 13 11.94 -26.26 3.93
N ALA A 14 11.04 -27.24 3.84
CA ALA A 14 9.60 -27.01 3.69
C ALA A 14 8.90 -26.46 4.95
N VAL A 15 9.41 -26.75 6.16
CA VAL A 15 8.76 -26.31 7.41
C VAL A 15 8.94 -24.81 7.64
N ARG A 16 10.11 -24.25 7.28
CA ARG A 16 10.43 -22.81 7.44
C ARG A 16 9.64 -21.91 6.49
N GLN A 17 9.29 -22.39 5.29
CA GLN A 17 8.54 -21.58 4.32
C GLN A 17 7.06 -21.39 4.70
N ARG A 18 6.43 -22.38 5.33
CA ARG A 18 5.03 -22.29 5.78
C ARG A 18 4.85 -21.29 6.93
N SER A 19 5.81 -21.17 7.84
CA SER A 19 5.77 -20.21 8.94
C SER A 19 5.94 -18.76 8.47
N VAL A 20 6.80 -18.52 7.47
CA VAL A 20 6.99 -17.18 6.88
C VAL A 20 5.73 -16.70 6.16
N GLY A 21 5.09 -17.55 5.36
CA GLY A 21 3.83 -17.20 4.69
C GLY A 21 2.71 -16.89 5.68
N ALA A 22 2.52 -17.73 6.70
CA ALA A 22 1.50 -17.50 7.73
C ALA A 22 1.75 -16.21 8.53
N ALA A 23 3.02 -15.92 8.88
CA ALA A 23 3.42 -14.69 9.55
C ALA A 23 3.17 -13.45 8.67
N PHE A 24 3.50 -13.52 7.38
CA PHE A 24 3.22 -12.46 6.41
C PHE A 24 1.73 -12.13 6.36
N TRP A 25 0.86 -13.13 6.16
CA TRP A 25 -0.59 -12.90 6.12
C TRP A 25 -1.16 -12.38 7.44
N GLY A 26 -0.60 -12.82 8.57
CA GLY A 26 -0.94 -12.29 9.89
C GLY A 26 -0.56 -10.82 10.03
N MET A 27 0.62 -10.43 9.55
CA MET A 27 1.08 -9.05 9.51
C MET A 27 0.23 -8.19 8.57
N THR A 28 -0.02 -8.63 7.34
CA THR A 28 -0.86 -7.92 6.37
C THR A 28 -2.23 -7.60 6.97
N ARG A 29 -2.87 -8.55 7.65
CA ARG A 29 -4.17 -8.34 8.28
C ARG A 29 -4.14 -7.25 9.36
N ARG A 30 -3.06 -7.17 10.15
CA ARG A 30 -2.88 -6.13 11.17
C ARG A 30 -2.65 -4.77 10.53
N VAL A 31 -1.80 -4.71 9.50
CA VAL A 31 -1.53 -3.49 8.73
C VAL A 31 -2.81 -2.96 8.07
N THR A 32 -3.65 -3.82 7.49
CA THR A 32 -4.96 -3.43 6.93
C THR A 32 -5.87 -2.76 7.97
N VAL A 33 -5.87 -3.25 9.21
CA VAL A 33 -6.65 -2.63 10.29
C VAL A 33 -6.04 -1.29 10.71
N MET A 34 -4.71 -1.21 10.84
CA MET A 34 -4.03 0.05 11.15
C MET A 34 -4.29 1.11 10.08
N ALA A 35 -4.24 0.74 8.80
CA ALA A 35 -4.56 1.64 7.68
C ALA A 35 -5.99 2.16 7.78
N ALA A 36 -6.98 1.28 7.99
CA ALA A 36 -8.36 1.70 8.19
C ALA A 36 -8.54 2.63 9.40
N CYS A 37 -7.80 2.43 10.49
CA CYS A 37 -7.83 3.35 11.63
C CYS A 37 -7.26 4.73 11.27
N VAL A 38 -6.14 4.78 10.54
CA VAL A 38 -5.56 6.05 10.07
C VAL A 38 -6.55 6.80 9.18
N ASP A 39 -7.23 6.11 8.25
CA ASP A 39 -8.25 6.73 7.40
C ASP A 39 -9.44 7.28 8.20
N VAL A 40 -9.84 6.60 9.28
CA VAL A 40 -10.88 7.12 10.19
C VAL A 40 -10.42 8.39 10.89
N LEU A 41 -9.17 8.45 11.35
CA LEU A 41 -8.61 9.66 11.97
C LEU A 41 -8.55 10.81 10.95
N LEU A 42 -8.11 10.51 9.73
CA LEU A 42 -8.05 11.47 8.64
C LEU A 42 -9.45 11.94 8.21
N LEU A 43 -10.44 11.05 8.17
CA LEU A 43 -11.84 11.41 7.93
C LEU A 43 -12.34 12.44 8.95
N VAL A 44 -12.08 12.21 10.24
CA VAL A 44 -12.45 13.18 11.29
C VAL A 44 -11.74 14.51 11.09
N LEU A 45 -10.45 14.48 10.74
CA LEU A 45 -9.67 15.68 10.45
C LEU A 45 -10.27 16.45 9.26
N PHE A 46 -10.55 15.79 8.15
CA PHE A 46 -11.10 16.45 6.96
C PHE A 46 -12.52 16.98 7.15
N LEU A 47 -13.34 16.31 7.96
CA LEU A 47 -14.64 16.86 8.38
C LEU A 47 -14.46 18.10 9.26
N ALA A 48 -13.44 18.15 10.12
CA ALA A 48 -13.13 19.31 10.95
C ALA A 48 -12.57 20.50 10.16
N PHE A 49 -11.90 20.26 9.02
CA PHE A 49 -11.35 21.29 8.12
C PHE A 49 -12.27 21.65 6.93
N ASP A 50 -13.55 21.24 6.98
CA ASP A 50 -14.53 21.48 5.90
C ASP A 50 -14.04 21.02 4.51
N GLN A 51 -13.36 19.87 4.45
CA GLN A 51 -12.86 19.24 3.22
C GLN A 51 -13.68 17.99 2.87
N PRO A 52 -14.96 18.14 2.42
CA PRO A 52 -15.86 17.01 2.22
C PRO A 52 -15.38 16.04 1.13
N LEU A 53 -14.66 16.53 0.11
CA LEU A 53 -14.15 15.67 -0.97
C LEU A 53 -13.07 14.70 -0.47
N LEU A 54 -12.14 15.15 0.37
CA LEU A 54 -11.14 14.27 0.99
C LEU A 54 -11.78 13.33 2.02
N GLY A 55 -12.83 13.78 2.71
CA GLY A 55 -13.63 12.93 3.59
C GLY A 55 -14.29 11.76 2.83
N TRP A 56 -14.92 12.03 1.69
CA TRP A 56 -15.50 10.96 0.85
C TRP A 56 -14.44 9.97 0.35
N LEU A 57 -13.25 10.44 -0.03
CA LEU A 57 -12.15 9.56 -0.41
C LEU A 57 -11.73 8.65 0.74
N ASN A 58 -11.57 9.19 1.96
CA ASN A 58 -11.24 8.36 3.13
C ASN A 58 -12.34 7.34 3.44
N LEU A 59 -13.61 7.69 3.27
CA LEU A 59 -14.70 6.74 3.46
C LEU A 59 -14.66 5.58 2.45
N VAL A 60 -14.30 5.86 1.19
CA VAL A 60 -14.07 4.84 0.17
C VAL A 60 -12.88 3.94 0.57
N SER A 61 -11.77 4.52 1.04
CA SER A 61 -10.59 3.81 1.53
C SER A 61 -10.92 2.85 2.68
N ILE A 62 -11.64 3.32 3.70
CA ILE A 62 -12.11 2.50 4.83
C ILE A 62 -12.91 1.30 4.32
N THR A 63 -13.81 1.53 3.35
CA THR A 63 -14.65 0.47 2.76
C THR A 63 -13.80 -0.56 2.02
N MET A 64 -12.82 -0.12 1.23
CA MET A 64 -11.88 -1.02 0.53
C MET A 64 -11.03 -1.84 1.50
N TYR A 65 -10.53 -1.25 2.59
CA TYR A 65 -9.80 -1.99 3.61
C TYR A 65 -10.67 -3.02 4.35
N MET A 66 -11.94 -2.70 4.63
CA MET A 66 -12.89 -3.69 5.17
C MET A 66 -13.10 -4.86 4.20
N LEU A 67 -13.25 -4.59 2.90
CA LEU A 67 -13.38 -5.63 1.87
C LEU A 67 -12.10 -6.47 1.76
N ALA A 68 -10.92 -5.85 1.81
CA ALA A 68 -9.64 -6.54 1.80
C ALA A 68 -9.48 -7.45 3.04
N TYR A 69 -9.86 -6.97 4.22
CA TYR A 69 -9.88 -7.76 5.45
C TYR A 69 -10.81 -8.97 5.33
N LEU A 70 -12.02 -8.79 4.78
CA LEU A 70 -12.96 -9.89 4.58
C LEU A 70 -12.43 -10.91 3.55
N ALA A 71 -11.77 -10.43 2.49
CA ALA A 71 -11.13 -11.28 1.50
C ALA A 71 -9.98 -12.10 2.11
N LEU A 72 -9.14 -11.51 2.95
CA LEU A 72 -8.10 -12.22 3.73
C LEU A 72 -8.72 -13.28 4.64
N LYS A 73 -9.82 -12.97 5.33
CA LYS A 73 -10.55 -13.94 6.17
C LYS A 73 -11.08 -15.12 5.36
N ARG A 74 -11.51 -14.88 4.12
CA ARG A 74 -11.99 -15.91 3.16
C ARG A 74 -10.86 -16.58 2.35
N ARG A 75 -9.58 -16.40 2.73
CA ARG A 75 -8.39 -16.93 2.03
C ARG A 75 -8.25 -16.46 0.57
N ARG A 76 -8.96 -15.39 0.17
CA ARG A 76 -8.89 -14.79 -1.18
C ARG A 76 -7.77 -13.76 -1.24
N ASN A 77 -6.53 -14.22 -1.07
CA ASN A 77 -5.38 -13.35 -0.87
C ASN A 77 -5.06 -12.46 -2.09
N ALA A 78 -5.24 -12.97 -3.31
CA ALA A 78 -5.01 -12.20 -4.53
C ALA A 78 -5.98 -11.01 -4.64
N LEU A 79 -7.25 -11.21 -4.30
CA LEU A 79 -8.26 -10.15 -4.30
C LEU A 79 -7.98 -9.12 -3.20
N ALA A 80 -7.55 -9.56 -2.02
CA ALA A 80 -7.17 -8.66 -0.94
C ALA A 80 -5.96 -7.78 -1.33
N LEU A 81 -4.94 -8.38 -1.95
CA LEU A 81 -3.78 -7.65 -2.46
C LEU A 81 -4.18 -6.65 -3.54
N ALA A 82 -5.03 -7.05 -4.50
CA ALA A 82 -5.51 -6.16 -5.55
C ALA A 82 -6.31 -4.97 -4.98
N LEU A 83 -7.15 -5.19 -3.97
CA LEU A 83 -7.88 -4.11 -3.30
C LEU A 83 -6.93 -3.15 -2.57
N ILE A 84 -5.95 -3.67 -1.82
CA ILE A 84 -4.96 -2.85 -1.12
C ILE A 84 -4.15 -2.03 -2.12
N TRP A 85 -3.70 -2.65 -3.22
CA TRP A 85 -2.97 -1.96 -4.28
C TRP A 85 -3.79 -0.87 -4.95
N ALA A 86 -5.04 -1.19 -5.34
CA ALA A 86 -5.91 -0.25 -6.00
C ALA A 86 -6.24 0.96 -5.10
N GLU A 87 -6.49 0.70 -3.81
CA GLU A 87 -6.69 1.76 -2.83
C GLU A 87 -5.46 2.65 -2.78
N VAL A 88 -4.29 2.09 -2.48
CA VAL A 88 -3.07 2.88 -2.22
C VAL A 88 -2.71 3.74 -3.41
N VAL A 89 -2.77 3.16 -4.61
CA VAL A 89 -2.47 3.88 -5.84
C VAL A 89 -3.49 5.00 -6.08
N ALA A 90 -4.79 4.71 -5.91
CA ALA A 90 -5.83 5.71 -6.07
C ALA A 90 -5.73 6.82 -5.02
N HIS A 91 -5.45 6.48 -3.77
CA HIS A 91 -5.35 7.43 -2.66
C HIS A 91 -4.16 8.35 -2.82
N VAL A 92 -3.00 7.81 -3.18
CA VAL A 92 -1.81 8.64 -3.43
C VAL A 92 -1.99 9.49 -4.69
N ALA A 93 -2.58 8.92 -5.74
CA ALA A 93 -2.87 9.66 -6.96
C ALA A 93 -3.82 10.83 -6.68
N LEU A 94 -4.96 10.57 -6.06
CA LEU A 94 -5.96 11.58 -5.75
C LEU A 94 -5.44 12.57 -4.71
N GLY A 95 -4.76 12.12 -3.66
CA GLY A 95 -4.16 12.99 -2.65
C GLY A 95 -3.16 13.98 -3.24
N THR A 96 -2.26 13.51 -4.11
CA THR A 96 -1.27 14.39 -4.76
C THR A 96 -1.92 15.29 -5.83
N LEU A 97 -2.92 14.80 -6.57
CA LEU A 97 -3.64 15.60 -7.56
C LEU A 97 -4.48 16.70 -6.90
N MET A 98 -5.07 16.40 -5.75
CA MET A 98 -5.89 17.34 -5.00
C MET A 98 -5.00 18.34 -4.26
N VAL A 99 -4.13 17.88 -3.37
CA VAL A 99 -3.36 18.77 -2.47
C VAL A 99 -2.15 19.40 -3.18
N GLY A 100 -1.66 18.78 -4.26
CA GLY A 100 -0.51 19.25 -5.03
C GLY A 100 0.79 18.50 -4.71
N TRP A 101 1.82 18.71 -5.53
CA TRP A 101 3.09 17.97 -5.44
C TRP A 101 3.82 18.20 -4.11
N GLU A 102 3.83 19.45 -3.63
CA GLU A 102 4.51 19.88 -2.39
C GLU A 102 3.93 19.27 -1.11
N SER A 103 2.75 18.65 -1.17
CA SER A 103 2.14 17.95 -0.04
C SER A 103 2.91 16.72 0.43
N GLY A 104 3.79 16.18 -0.41
CA GLY A 104 4.55 14.97 -0.12
C GLY A 104 3.75 13.66 -0.22
N PHE A 105 2.48 13.67 -0.65
CA PHE A 105 1.70 12.43 -0.83
C PHE A 105 2.38 11.42 -1.77
N HIS A 106 3.12 11.91 -2.77
CA HIS A 106 3.88 11.07 -3.69
C HIS A 106 4.97 10.21 -3.01
N TYR A 107 5.44 10.56 -1.80
CA TYR A 107 6.39 9.73 -1.05
C TYR A 107 5.78 8.41 -0.54
N TYR A 108 4.46 8.34 -0.37
CA TYR A 108 3.79 7.09 0.03
C TYR A 108 3.95 5.98 -1.01
N LEU A 109 4.09 6.31 -2.31
CA LEU A 109 4.42 5.34 -3.37
C LEU A 109 5.80 4.70 -3.13
N LEU A 110 6.79 5.47 -2.67
CA LEU A 110 8.14 4.95 -2.40
C LEU A 110 8.17 4.03 -1.19
N MET A 111 7.30 4.26 -0.20
CA MET A 111 7.15 3.39 0.97
C MET A 111 6.69 1.96 0.60
N PHE A 112 6.13 1.77 -0.60
CA PHE A 112 5.73 0.45 -1.10
C PHE A 112 6.84 -0.35 -1.76
N ILE A 113 8.00 0.26 -2.08
CA ILE A 113 9.13 -0.44 -2.69
C ILE A 113 9.58 -1.66 -1.86
N PRO A 114 9.76 -1.56 -0.52
CA PRO A 114 10.10 -2.72 0.31
C PRO A 114 9.02 -3.79 0.32
N ALA A 115 7.73 -3.40 0.27
CA ALA A 115 6.62 -4.35 0.26
C ALA A 115 6.58 -5.15 -1.05
N VAL A 116 6.78 -4.48 -2.18
CA VAL A 116 6.92 -5.08 -3.53
C VAL A 116 8.12 -6.04 -3.58
N ALA A 117 9.28 -5.60 -3.08
CA ALA A 117 10.50 -6.40 -3.09
C ALA A 117 10.37 -7.72 -2.29
N VAL A 118 9.52 -7.74 -1.26
CA VAL A 118 9.22 -8.93 -0.46
C VAL A 118 8.11 -9.78 -1.09
N GLY A 119 7.12 -9.15 -1.73
CA GLY A 119 5.92 -9.81 -2.27
C GLY A 119 6.09 -10.43 -3.66
N ALA A 120 6.93 -9.84 -4.51
CA ALA A 120 7.11 -10.23 -5.90
C ALA A 120 8.53 -10.71 -6.20
N ARG A 121 8.70 -11.54 -7.25
CA ARG A 121 10.01 -12.07 -7.68
C ARG A 121 10.12 -12.05 -9.20
N GLY A 122 11.35 -11.84 -9.71
CA GLY A 122 11.64 -11.89 -11.14
C GLY A 122 10.89 -10.83 -11.94
N TRP A 123 10.22 -11.23 -13.03
CA TRP A 123 9.52 -10.30 -13.92
C TRP A 123 8.34 -9.58 -13.25
N MET A 124 7.68 -10.20 -12.27
CA MET A 124 6.58 -9.58 -11.54
C MET A 124 7.08 -8.42 -10.67
N LEU A 125 8.27 -8.56 -10.07
CA LEU A 125 8.92 -7.48 -9.34
C LEU A 125 9.21 -6.29 -10.27
N ALA A 126 9.77 -6.57 -11.45
CA ALA A 126 10.03 -5.53 -12.45
C ALA A 126 8.74 -4.86 -12.94
N ALA A 127 7.66 -5.62 -13.12
CA ALA A 127 6.35 -5.09 -13.51
C ALA A 127 5.73 -4.19 -12.42
N GLU A 128 5.76 -4.61 -11.15
CA GLU A 128 5.24 -3.82 -10.03
C GLU A 128 6.05 -2.55 -9.79
N LEU A 129 7.38 -2.63 -9.86
CA LEU A 129 8.26 -1.45 -9.77
C LEU A 129 8.07 -0.52 -10.98
N GLY A 130 7.91 -1.09 -12.18
CA GLY A 130 7.61 -0.33 -13.39
C GLY A 130 6.26 0.38 -13.31
N ALA A 131 5.24 -0.27 -12.75
CA ALA A 131 3.94 0.34 -12.50
C ALA A 131 4.03 1.48 -11.47
N LEU A 132 4.73 1.27 -10.35
CA LEU A 132 5.00 2.32 -9.37
C LEU A 132 5.70 3.53 -10.00
N MET A 133 6.74 3.28 -10.80
CA MET A 133 7.48 4.34 -11.49
C MET A 133 6.61 5.05 -12.53
N GLY A 134 5.81 4.31 -13.30
CA GLY A 134 4.89 4.88 -14.27
C GLY A 134 3.84 5.79 -13.62
N VAL A 135 3.26 5.34 -12.49
CA VAL A 135 2.33 6.17 -11.71
C VAL A 135 3.03 7.41 -11.18
N TYR A 136 4.22 7.27 -10.60
CA TYR A 136 5.00 8.38 -10.04
C TYR A 136 5.33 9.45 -11.10
N LEU A 137 5.87 9.03 -12.23
CA LEU A 137 6.23 9.93 -13.33
C LEU A 137 4.98 10.56 -13.97
N GLY A 138 3.91 9.78 -14.16
CA GLY A 138 2.64 10.28 -14.67
C GLY A 138 2.03 11.35 -13.77
N LEU A 139 2.08 11.13 -12.45
CA LEU A 139 1.64 12.13 -11.48
C LEU A 139 2.48 13.40 -11.52
N HIS A 140 3.81 13.26 -11.56
CA HIS A 140 4.72 14.40 -11.64
C HIS A 140 4.44 15.25 -12.89
N HIS A 141 4.34 14.60 -14.06
CA HIS A 141 4.02 15.28 -15.31
C HIS A 141 2.65 15.97 -15.27
N TRP A 142 1.65 15.31 -14.69
CA TRP A 142 0.31 15.89 -14.59
C TRP A 142 0.30 17.14 -13.70
N VAL A 143 0.85 17.04 -12.49
CA VAL A 143 0.82 18.12 -11.50
C VAL A 143 1.70 19.29 -11.92
N VAL A 144 2.87 19.05 -12.52
CA VAL A 144 3.72 20.13 -13.06
C VAL A 144 3.09 20.79 -14.30
N GLY A 145 2.39 20.02 -15.13
CA GLY A 145 1.77 20.53 -16.36
C GLY A 145 0.45 21.27 -16.15
N HIS A 146 -0.38 20.83 -15.20
CA HIS A 146 -1.76 21.33 -15.01
C HIS A 146 -2.00 22.00 -13.65
N GLY A 147 -1.04 21.91 -12.72
CA GLY A 147 -1.25 22.32 -11.33
C GLY A 147 -2.10 21.34 -10.53
N ALA A 148 -2.29 21.63 -9.24
CA ALA A 148 -3.19 20.87 -8.38
C ALA A 148 -4.66 21.19 -8.73
N LEU A 149 -5.55 20.19 -8.68
CA LEU A 149 -6.96 20.37 -9.00
C LEU A 149 -7.73 21.13 -7.91
N ASN A 150 -7.26 21.06 -6.67
CA ASN A 150 -7.80 21.80 -5.53
C ASN A 150 -6.68 22.04 -4.51
N PRO A 151 -5.67 22.87 -4.83
CA PRO A 151 -4.61 23.14 -3.87
C PRO A 151 -5.28 23.60 -2.59
N MET A 152 -5.09 22.87 -1.50
CA MET A 152 -5.32 23.45 -0.20
C MET A 152 -4.29 24.57 -0.12
N GLN A 153 -4.75 25.79 -0.42
CA GLN A 153 -3.97 27.00 -0.24
C GLN A 153 -3.29 26.90 1.12
N PRO A 154 -2.01 27.32 1.20
CA PRO A 154 -1.25 27.14 2.41
C PRO A 154 -2.02 27.76 3.57
N LEU A 155 -2.19 27.00 4.65
CA LEU A 155 -2.31 27.59 5.97
C LEU A 155 -1.26 28.71 6.04
N GLY A 156 -1.75 29.96 6.09
CA GLY A 156 -0.99 31.16 5.80
C GLY A 156 0.38 31.20 6.45
N LEU A 157 1.40 30.92 5.65
CA LEU A 157 2.77 31.34 5.90
C LEU A 157 3.20 32.18 4.70
N GLU A 158 2.60 33.36 4.61
CA GLU A 158 3.36 34.51 4.13
C GLU A 158 4.38 34.84 5.22
N LEU A 159 5.58 34.28 5.08
CA LEU A 159 6.80 34.75 5.75
C LEU A 159 7.83 35.06 4.67
#